data_AF-A0A9W8VJH2-F1
#
_entry.id   AF-A0A9W8VJH2-F1
#
_cell.length_a   1.000
_cell.length_b   1.000
_cell.length_c   1.000
_cell.angle_alpha   90.00
_cell.angle_beta   90.00
_cell.angle_gamma   90.00
#
_symmetry.space_group_name_H-M   'P 1'
#
loop_
_entity.id
_entity.type
_entity.pdbx_description
1 polymer ?
#
loop_
_entity_poly.entity_id
_entity_poly.type
_entity_poly.pdbx_seq_one_letter_code
_entity_poly.pdbx_strand_id
1 'polypeptide(L)'
;MPPRLPTTSTPSAIARSIVRPFSTTTPAALPPREHDSAAGASNSRLANINNNRNHQQQGQQRRGDVASRLLARYKNRSNEYSREKAAQMDFLKNQKMSNDFLKQMPRRWEAGDVYSPHDLSPVEMQKWRKRSVRNNDVIDALGISPLDMYKNFSLIEHFTSPSGMINHSNLTRLRPVNQRKVAKMVRRVQGMGIYPSVHAHPEMLRDQFFQRRN
;
A
#
# COMPACT_ATOMS: atom_id res chain seq x y z
N MET A 1 67.98 -6.13 -2.87
CA MET A 1 66.51 -6.38 -2.86
C MET A 1 66.03 -6.23 -1.42
N PRO A 2 65.13 -5.31 -1.09
CA PRO A 2 64.65 -5.16 0.29
C PRO A 2 63.52 -6.16 0.62
N PRO A 3 63.42 -6.65 1.88
CA PRO A 3 62.40 -7.62 2.30
C PRO A 3 61.04 -6.96 2.54
N ARG A 4 59.96 -7.70 2.26
CA ARG A 4 58.56 -7.28 2.43
C ARG A 4 58.06 -7.65 3.84
N LEU A 5 57.42 -6.70 4.52
CA LEU A 5 56.70 -6.90 5.78
C LEU A 5 55.27 -7.42 5.52
N PRO A 6 54.71 -8.28 6.40
CA PRO A 6 53.32 -8.73 6.30
C PRO A 6 52.34 -7.70 6.87
N THR A 7 51.27 -7.40 6.12
CA THR A 7 50.14 -6.58 6.56
C THR A 7 49.12 -7.43 7.30
N THR A 8 48.80 -7.08 8.55
CA THR A 8 47.71 -7.67 9.32
C THR A 8 46.40 -6.95 8.99
N SER A 9 45.45 -7.67 8.38
CA SER A 9 44.08 -7.19 8.15
C SER A 9 43.19 -7.53 9.35
N THR A 10 42.65 -6.52 10.02
CA THR A 10 41.60 -6.65 11.03
C THR A 10 40.23 -6.82 10.37
N PRO A 11 39.39 -7.79 10.78
CA PRO A 11 37.99 -7.80 10.36
C PRO A 11 37.14 -6.87 11.22
N SER A 12 36.31 -6.12 10.50
CA SER A 12 35.38 -5.09 10.93
C SER A 12 34.30 -5.58 11.90
N ALA A 13 33.88 -4.66 12.78
CA ALA A 13 32.90 -4.85 13.84
C ALA A 13 31.51 -5.23 13.33
N ILE A 14 30.90 -6.20 14.02
CA ILE A 14 29.53 -6.68 13.80
C ILE A 14 28.55 -5.55 14.15
N ALA A 15 27.85 -5.05 13.14
CA ALA A 15 26.76 -4.10 13.30
C ALA A 15 25.61 -4.75 14.09
N ARG A 16 25.27 -4.14 15.23
CA ARG A 16 24.12 -4.53 16.06
C ARG A 16 22.82 -4.22 15.31
N SER A 17 22.04 -5.24 15.02
CA SER A 17 20.68 -5.11 14.51
C SER A 17 19.78 -4.49 15.58
N ILE A 18 19.27 -3.28 15.33
CA ILE A 18 18.23 -2.65 16.14
C ILE A 18 16.91 -3.38 15.83
N VAL A 19 16.55 -4.34 16.69
CA VAL A 19 15.21 -4.91 16.73
C VAL A 19 14.30 -3.82 17.30
N ARG A 20 13.37 -3.30 16.50
CA ARG A 20 12.28 -2.45 17.01
C ARG A 20 11.27 -3.35 17.73
N PRO A 21 11.01 -3.16 19.03
CA PRO A 21 9.95 -3.89 19.71
C PRO A 21 8.59 -3.45 19.16
N PHE A 22 7.72 -4.42 18.88
CA PHE A 22 6.32 -4.16 18.56
C PHE A 22 5.62 -3.63 19.81
N SER A 23 4.86 -2.54 19.67
CA SER A 23 3.97 -2.04 20.71
C SER A 23 2.87 -3.06 21.00
N THR A 24 2.94 -3.69 22.16
CA THR A 24 1.83 -4.44 22.75
C THR A 24 0.83 -3.43 23.30
N THR A 25 -0.25 -3.15 22.58
CA THR A 25 -1.41 -2.48 23.19
C THR A 25 -2.07 -3.49 24.11
N THR A 26 -2.08 -3.20 25.40
CA THR A 26 -2.77 -3.97 26.44
C THR A 26 -4.25 -4.16 26.09
N PRO A 27 -4.84 -5.35 26.32
CA PRO A 27 -6.27 -5.52 26.15
C PRO A 27 -7.00 -4.72 27.24
N ALA A 28 -7.92 -3.85 26.81
CA ALA A 28 -8.87 -3.22 27.71
C ALA A 28 -9.72 -4.32 28.38
N ALA A 29 -9.82 -4.26 29.70
CA ALA A 29 -10.55 -5.21 30.52
C ALA A 29 -12.00 -5.36 30.04
N LEU A 30 -12.39 -6.59 29.69
CA LEU A 30 -13.77 -6.98 29.45
C LEU A 30 -14.51 -7.09 30.79
N PRO A 31 -15.71 -6.51 30.95
CA PRO A 31 -16.60 -6.83 32.08
C PRO A 31 -17.18 -8.25 31.92
N PRO A 32 -17.59 -8.89 33.03
CA PRO A 32 -17.99 -10.29 33.04
C PRO A 32 -19.28 -10.53 32.24
N ARG A 33 -19.30 -11.63 31.47
CA ARG A 33 -20.49 -12.15 30.80
C ARG A 33 -21.33 -12.93 31.79
N GLU A 34 -22.49 -12.40 32.13
CA GLU A 34 -23.60 -13.18 32.68
C GLU A 34 -24.39 -13.81 31.52
N HIS A 35 -24.71 -15.08 31.66
CA HIS A 35 -25.63 -15.81 30.80
C HIS A 35 -27.05 -15.47 31.23
N ASP A 36 -27.85 -14.91 30.34
CA ASP A 36 -29.31 -15.02 30.45
C ASP A 36 -29.97 -15.29 29.11
N SER A 37 -30.87 -16.25 29.19
CA SER A 37 -31.59 -16.87 28.09
C SER A 37 -32.70 -15.98 27.58
N ALA A 38 -33.06 -16.20 26.32
CA ALA A 38 -34.11 -15.52 25.59
C ALA A 38 -35.43 -15.36 26.36
N ALA A 39 -35.87 -14.11 26.50
CA ALA A 39 -37.28 -13.75 26.56
C ALA A 39 -37.47 -12.45 25.77
N GLY A 40 -38.38 -12.49 24.80
CA GLY A 40 -38.60 -11.42 23.83
C GLY A 40 -38.95 -10.08 24.48
N ALA A 41 -38.36 -9.02 23.96
CA ALA A 41 -38.86 -7.66 24.17
C ALA A 41 -38.61 -6.83 22.90
N SER A 42 -39.72 -6.50 22.26
CA SER A 42 -39.87 -5.64 21.10
C SER A 42 -39.20 -4.29 21.33
N ASN A 43 -38.25 -3.91 20.46
CA ASN A 43 -37.63 -2.59 20.50
C ASN A 43 -38.66 -1.51 20.13
N SER A 44 -39.22 -0.91 21.18
CA SER A 44 -40.17 0.19 21.23
C SER A 44 -39.59 1.49 20.66
N ARG A 45 -39.62 1.63 19.33
CA ARG A 45 -39.33 2.92 18.65
C ARG A 45 -40.57 3.70 18.20
N LEU A 46 -41.77 3.29 18.63
CA LEU A 46 -43.03 3.97 18.30
C LEU A 46 -43.80 4.52 19.52
N ALA A 47 -43.28 4.38 20.73
CA ALA A 47 -44.00 4.76 21.96
C ALA A 47 -43.92 6.26 22.32
N ASN A 48 -43.47 7.15 21.43
CA ASN A 48 -43.25 8.55 21.79
C ASN A 48 -44.02 9.58 20.95
N ILE A 49 -45.10 9.18 20.27
CA ILE A 49 -45.95 10.10 19.50
C ILE A 49 -47.25 10.49 20.24
N ASN A 50 -47.59 9.83 21.35
CA ASN A 50 -48.93 9.99 21.95
C ASN A 50 -49.01 10.62 23.36
N ASN A 51 -48.13 11.57 23.69
CA ASN A 51 -48.29 12.38 24.89
C ASN A 51 -48.76 13.79 24.54
N ASN A 52 -49.95 13.90 23.96
CA ASN A 52 -50.60 15.19 23.79
C ASN A 52 -52.09 15.13 24.16
N ARG A 53 -52.37 15.11 25.46
CA ARG A 53 -53.63 15.62 26.01
C ARG A 53 -53.38 16.40 27.30
N ASN A 54 -53.63 17.71 27.17
CA ASN A 54 -53.99 18.67 28.20
C ASN A 54 -53.06 18.86 29.40
N HIS A 55 -52.20 19.88 29.28
CA HIS A 55 -52.18 20.94 30.28
C HIS A 55 -52.07 22.31 29.61
N GLN A 56 -53.20 23.02 29.60
CA GLN A 56 -53.23 24.48 29.54
C GLN A 56 -52.43 25.00 30.73
N GLN A 57 -51.24 25.53 30.48
CA GLN A 57 -50.71 26.65 31.27
C GLN A 57 -50.15 27.69 30.30
N GLN A 58 -51.04 28.63 29.96
CA GLN A 58 -50.61 30.00 29.71
C GLN A 58 -49.92 30.49 30.98
N GLY A 59 -48.62 30.68 30.93
CA GLY A 59 -47.82 31.11 32.07
C GLY A 59 -46.55 31.81 31.60
N GLN A 60 -46.65 33.12 31.40
CA GLN A 60 -45.55 34.09 31.33
C GLN A 60 -44.46 33.80 30.29
N GLN A 61 -44.61 34.41 29.11
CA GLN A 61 -43.44 34.71 28.26
C GLN A 61 -42.52 35.64 29.04
N ARG A 62 -41.49 35.09 29.70
CA ARG A 62 -40.42 35.89 30.26
C ARG A 62 -39.62 36.45 29.10
N ARG A 63 -39.43 37.78 29.11
CA ARG A 63 -38.60 38.59 28.22
C ARG A 63 -37.13 38.09 28.35
N GLY A 64 -36.83 36.95 27.75
CA GLY A 64 -35.61 36.15 27.97
C GLY A 64 -35.63 34.75 27.35
N ASP A 65 -36.82 34.18 27.08
CA ASP A 65 -36.99 32.82 26.53
C ASP A 65 -36.64 32.66 25.05
N VAL A 66 -36.70 33.74 24.28
CA VAL A 66 -36.31 33.72 22.86
C VAL A 66 -34.78 33.66 22.73
N ALA A 67 -34.08 34.38 23.61
CA ALA A 67 -32.62 34.39 23.67
C ALA A 67 -32.06 33.02 24.11
N SER A 68 -32.69 32.38 25.10
CA SER A 68 -32.28 31.06 25.59
C SER A 68 -32.45 29.96 24.53
N ARG A 69 -33.55 29.97 23.76
CA ARG A 69 -33.77 29.05 22.62
C ARG A 69 -32.77 29.27 21.48
N LEU A 70 -32.44 30.53 21.17
CA LEU A 70 -31.44 30.85 20.14
C LEU A 70 -30.06 30.31 20.54
N LEU A 71 -29.66 30.50 21.80
CA LEU A 71 -28.41 29.98 22.37
C LEU A 71 -28.36 28.44 22.37
N ALA A 72 -29.46 27.76 22.71
CA ALA A 72 -29.54 26.30 22.66
C ALA A 72 -29.40 25.78 21.22
N ARG A 73 -30.04 26.43 20.24
CA ARG A 73 -29.91 26.07 18.81
C ARG A 73 -28.50 26.32 18.29
N TYR A 74 -27.83 27.40 18.70
CA TYR A 74 -26.44 27.68 18.35
C TYR A 74 -25.48 26.63 18.92
N LYS A 75 -25.64 26.30 20.21
CA LYS A 75 -24.85 25.24 20.88
C LYS A 75 -25.08 23.86 20.27
N ASN A 76 -26.31 23.52 19.90
CA ASN A 76 -26.61 22.25 19.24
C ASN A 76 -25.98 22.19 17.85
N ARG A 77 -26.06 23.27 17.06
CA ARG A 77 -25.45 23.32 15.72
C ARG A 77 -23.91 23.30 15.77
N SER A 78 -23.29 23.96 16.76
CA SER A 78 -21.84 23.86 16.96
C SER A 78 -21.41 22.46 17.42
N ASN A 79 -22.22 21.81 18.25
CA ASN A 79 -21.99 20.44 18.70
C ASN A 79 -22.18 19.42 17.58
N GLU A 80 -23.19 19.59 16.73
CA GLU A 80 -23.43 18.77 15.53
C GLU A 80 -22.25 18.89 14.57
N TYR A 81 -21.82 20.11 14.23
CA TYR A 81 -20.64 20.33 13.39
C TYR A 81 -19.35 19.70 13.97
N SER A 82 -19.16 19.79 15.28
CA SER A 82 -18.01 19.18 15.95
C SER A 82 -18.08 17.65 15.94
N ARG A 83 -19.28 17.07 16.10
CA ARG A 83 -19.51 15.62 16.03
C ARG A 83 -19.34 15.09 14.62
N GLU A 84 -19.86 15.79 13.62
CA GLU A 84 -19.69 15.45 12.21
C GLU A 84 -18.21 15.50 11.81
N LYS A 85 -17.47 16.53 12.25
CA LYS A 85 -16.01 16.59 12.06
C LYS A 85 -15.29 15.45 12.75
N ALA A 86 -15.66 15.09 13.98
CA ALA A 86 -15.07 13.96 14.68
C ALA A 86 -15.33 12.65 13.92
N ALA A 87 -16.56 12.42 13.47
CA ALA A 87 -16.94 11.24 12.69
C ALA A 87 -16.18 11.16 11.35
N GLN A 88 -16.03 12.27 10.64
CA GLN A 88 -15.23 12.34 9.41
C GLN A 88 -13.74 12.04 9.68
N MET A 89 -13.19 12.61 10.74
CA MET A 89 -11.80 12.35 11.15
C MET A 89 -11.60 10.88 11.53
N ASP A 90 -12.53 10.27 12.24
CA ASP A 90 -12.44 8.87 12.64
C ASP A 90 -12.60 7.92 11.46
N PHE A 91 -13.46 8.25 10.48
CA PHE A 91 -13.53 7.53 9.22
C PHE A 91 -12.18 7.54 8.48
N LEU A 92 -11.54 8.71 8.35
CA LEU A 92 -10.23 8.84 7.71
C LEU A 92 -9.13 8.07 8.45
N LYS A 93 -9.15 8.10 9.80
CA LYS A 93 -8.21 7.31 10.63
C LYS A 93 -8.41 5.81 10.41
N ASN A 94 -9.66 5.34 10.40
CA ASN A 94 -9.99 3.93 10.19
C ASN A 94 -9.58 3.47 8.79
N GLN A 95 -9.80 4.31 7.77
CA GLN A 95 -9.35 4.04 6.41
C GLN A 95 -7.83 3.94 6.34
N LYS A 96 -7.10 4.86 6.99
CA LYS A 96 -5.64 4.81 7.06
C LYS A 96 -5.14 3.54 7.76
N MET A 97 -5.69 3.23 8.94
CA MET A 97 -5.35 2.02 9.70
C MET A 97 -5.57 0.76 8.88
N SER A 98 -6.73 0.65 8.21
CA SER A 98 -7.04 -0.47 7.32
C SER A 98 -6.01 -0.62 6.19
N ASN A 99 -5.66 0.49 5.52
CA ASN A 99 -4.63 0.48 4.48
C ASN A 99 -3.25 0.08 5.02
N ASP A 100 -2.90 0.51 6.23
CA ASP A 100 -1.62 0.16 6.84
C ASP A 100 -1.55 -1.33 7.18
N PHE A 101 -2.64 -1.95 7.65
CA PHE A 101 -2.72 -3.40 7.83
C PHE A 101 -2.62 -4.17 6.52
N LEU A 102 -3.28 -3.71 5.45
CA LEU A 102 -3.18 -4.34 4.13
C LEU A 102 -1.75 -4.32 3.57
N LYS A 103 -1.00 -3.21 3.78
CA LYS A 103 0.41 -3.12 3.38
C LYS A 103 1.32 -4.05 4.19
N GLN A 104 0.95 -4.38 5.42
CA GLN A 104 1.72 -5.29 6.25
C GLN A 104 1.60 -6.75 5.79
N MET A 105 0.50 -7.10 5.11
CA MET A 105 0.25 -8.42 4.53
C MET A 105 1.11 -8.65 3.28
N PRO A 106 2.12 -9.55 3.33
CA PRO A 106 3.06 -9.73 2.23
C PRO A 106 2.59 -10.71 1.16
N ARG A 107 1.63 -11.59 1.51
CA ARG A 107 1.03 -12.56 0.59
C ARG A 107 -0.32 -12.05 0.11
N ARG A 108 -0.55 -12.17 -1.19
CA ARG A 108 -1.86 -12.01 -1.82
C ARG A 108 -2.51 -13.39 -1.87
N TRP A 109 -3.68 -13.52 -1.27
CA TRP A 109 -4.44 -14.77 -1.24
C TRP A 109 -5.32 -14.83 -2.48
N GLU A 110 -5.25 -15.95 -3.19
CA GLU A 110 -6.11 -16.22 -4.35
C GLU A 110 -7.22 -17.21 -3.95
N ALA A 111 -8.34 -17.18 -4.68
CA ALA A 111 -9.41 -18.14 -4.44
C ALA A 111 -8.92 -19.56 -4.75
N GLY A 112 -9.15 -20.50 -3.83
CA GLY A 112 -8.67 -21.87 -3.92
C GLY A 112 -7.35 -22.15 -3.19
N ASP A 113 -6.66 -21.12 -2.70
CA ASP A 113 -5.51 -21.31 -1.81
C ASP A 113 -5.97 -21.92 -0.47
N VAL A 114 -5.40 -23.09 -0.13
CA VAL A 114 -5.58 -23.68 1.20
C VAL A 114 -4.63 -23.00 2.18
N TYR A 115 -5.14 -22.65 3.35
CA TYR A 115 -4.35 -22.04 4.43
C TYR A 115 -4.45 -22.88 5.70
N SER A 116 -3.40 -22.81 6.50
CA SER A 116 -3.31 -23.30 7.87
C SER A 116 -3.25 -22.12 8.85
N PRO A 117 -3.56 -22.30 10.14
CA PRO A 117 -3.34 -21.24 11.13
C PRO A 117 -1.89 -20.73 11.18
N HIS A 118 -0.91 -21.58 10.83
CA HIS A 118 0.50 -21.24 10.81
C HIS A 118 0.85 -20.23 9.70
N ASP A 119 0.12 -20.24 8.60
CA ASP A 119 0.31 -19.33 7.46
C ASP A 119 0.07 -17.85 7.81
N LEU A 120 -0.68 -17.58 8.87
CA LEU A 120 -0.93 -16.22 9.36
C LEU A 120 0.09 -15.77 10.42
N SER A 121 1.07 -16.62 10.74
CA SER A 121 2.12 -16.33 11.71
C SER A 121 3.10 -15.27 11.17
N PRO A 122 3.66 -14.40 12.04
CA PRO A 122 4.70 -13.44 11.65
C PRO A 122 5.92 -14.10 10.98
N VAL A 123 6.22 -15.36 11.33
CA VAL A 123 7.34 -16.12 10.77
C VAL A 123 7.11 -16.43 9.29
N GLU A 124 5.92 -16.93 8.93
CA GLU A 124 5.55 -17.23 7.54
C GLU A 124 5.40 -15.95 6.72
N MET A 125 4.80 -14.91 7.31
CA MET A 125 4.74 -13.59 6.68
C MET A 125 6.14 -13.07 6.31
N GLN A 126 7.14 -13.25 7.18
CA GLN A 126 8.51 -12.82 6.90
C GLN A 126 9.17 -13.65 5.78
N LYS A 127 8.81 -14.94 5.63
CA LYS A 127 9.27 -15.76 4.49
C LYS A 127 8.71 -15.21 3.18
N TRP A 128 7.43 -14.87 3.12
CA TRP A 128 6.82 -14.32 1.91
C TRP A 128 7.27 -12.89 1.56
N ARG A 129 7.74 -12.11 2.54
CA ARG A 129 8.39 -10.82 2.27
C ARG A 129 9.63 -10.96 1.41
N LYS A 130 10.33 -12.10 1.49
CA LYS A 130 11.47 -12.40 0.62
C LYS A 130 10.92 -12.80 -0.74
N ARG A 131 10.92 -11.86 -1.71
CA ARG A 131 10.57 -12.17 -3.09
C ARG A 131 11.58 -13.18 -3.65
N SER A 132 11.16 -14.42 -3.81
CA SER A 132 11.89 -15.38 -4.63
C SER A 132 11.80 -14.92 -6.08
N VAL A 133 12.92 -14.43 -6.61
CA VAL A 133 12.96 -14.00 -8.02
C VAL A 133 12.94 -15.25 -8.89
N ARG A 134 11.95 -15.36 -9.77
CA ARG A 134 11.89 -16.44 -10.75
C ARG A 134 13.09 -16.30 -11.69
N ASN A 135 13.99 -17.27 -11.69
CA ASN A 135 15.15 -17.32 -12.57
C ASN A 135 14.80 -17.89 -13.96
N ASN A 136 13.58 -17.63 -14.46
CA ASN A 136 13.20 -18.07 -15.78
C ASN A 136 13.62 -16.99 -16.81
N ASP A 137 14.37 -17.39 -17.83
CA ASP A 137 14.79 -16.50 -18.89
C ASP A 137 13.59 -16.20 -19.80
N VAL A 138 13.17 -14.92 -19.84
CA VAL A 138 12.01 -14.47 -20.62
C VAL A 138 12.19 -14.71 -22.12
N ILE A 139 13.43 -14.62 -22.63
CA ILE A 139 13.71 -14.82 -24.05
C ILE A 139 13.53 -16.29 -24.44
N ASP A 140 14.00 -17.21 -23.59
CA ASP A 140 13.82 -18.65 -23.82
C ASP A 140 12.36 -19.06 -23.60
N ALA A 141 11.69 -18.50 -22.59
CA ALA A 141 10.27 -18.78 -22.32
C ALA A 141 9.34 -18.34 -23.46
N LEU A 142 9.67 -17.24 -24.14
CA LEU A 142 8.93 -16.73 -25.30
C LEU A 142 9.42 -17.32 -26.63
N GLY A 143 10.56 -18.01 -26.66
CA GLY A 143 11.12 -18.60 -27.88
C GLY A 143 11.54 -17.60 -28.96
N ILE A 144 11.86 -16.36 -28.56
CA ILE A 144 12.16 -15.26 -29.49
C ILE A 144 13.66 -15.06 -29.70
N SER A 145 14.05 -14.59 -30.89
CA SER A 145 15.42 -14.21 -31.21
C SER A 145 15.60 -12.68 -31.04
N PRO A 146 16.39 -12.21 -30.05
CA PRO A 146 16.57 -10.77 -29.84
C PRO A 146 17.16 -10.04 -31.05
N LEU A 147 18.02 -10.70 -31.83
CA LEU A 147 18.70 -10.06 -32.97
C LEU A 147 17.74 -9.68 -34.10
N ASP A 148 16.62 -10.40 -34.22
CA ASP A 148 15.61 -10.20 -35.25
C ASP A 148 14.56 -9.18 -34.80
N MET A 149 14.36 -9.04 -33.48
CA MET A 149 13.39 -8.12 -32.88
C MET A 149 13.93 -6.69 -32.69
N TYR A 150 15.00 -6.31 -33.40
CA TYR A 150 15.65 -5.01 -33.27
C TYR A 150 14.75 -3.80 -33.61
N LYS A 151 13.63 -4.03 -34.30
CA LYS A 151 12.63 -3.00 -34.63
C LYS A 151 11.61 -2.76 -33.51
N ASN A 152 11.55 -3.64 -32.51
CA ASN A 152 10.59 -3.53 -31.41
C ASN A 152 11.19 -2.68 -30.27
N PHE A 153 10.78 -1.41 -30.22
CA PHE A 153 11.27 -0.45 -29.21
C PHE A 153 10.87 -0.81 -27.78
N SER A 154 9.68 -1.38 -27.58
CA SER A 154 9.21 -1.81 -26.26
C SER A 154 10.06 -2.95 -25.70
N LEU A 155 10.50 -3.87 -26.56
CA LEU A 155 11.39 -4.95 -26.15
C LEU A 155 12.78 -4.41 -25.77
N ILE A 156 13.29 -3.43 -26.52
CA ILE A 156 14.57 -2.77 -26.21
C ILE A 156 14.48 -2.04 -24.88
N GLU A 157 13.42 -1.26 -24.67
CA GLU A 157 13.23 -0.46 -23.45
C GLU A 157 13.29 -1.34 -22.20
N HIS A 158 12.63 -2.50 -22.22
CA HIS A 158 12.62 -3.45 -21.11
C HIS A 158 14.03 -3.86 -20.64
N PHE A 159 15.01 -3.93 -21.55
CA PHE A 159 16.39 -4.31 -21.25
C PHE A 159 17.35 -3.13 -21.12
N THR A 160 16.85 -1.90 -21.22
CA THR A 160 17.64 -0.68 -21.03
C THR A 160 17.19 0.10 -19.80
N SER A 161 18.09 0.90 -19.26
CA SER A 161 17.80 1.90 -18.24
C SER A 161 17.08 3.09 -18.90
N PRO A 162 16.32 3.90 -18.15
CA PRO A 162 15.79 5.18 -18.65
C PRO A 162 16.87 6.09 -19.27
N SER A 163 18.13 5.91 -18.87
CA SER A 163 19.31 6.59 -19.43
C SER A 163 19.87 5.98 -20.74
N GLY A 164 19.22 4.96 -21.31
CA GLY A 164 19.67 4.28 -22.54
C GLY A 164 20.80 3.26 -22.34
N MET A 165 21.28 3.05 -21.11
CA MET A 165 22.30 2.04 -20.79
C MET A 165 21.72 0.61 -20.79
N ILE A 166 22.52 -0.38 -21.17
CA ILE A 166 22.10 -1.80 -21.13
C ILE A 166 22.07 -2.28 -19.67
N ASN A 167 20.95 -2.85 -19.24
CA ASN A 167 20.80 -3.37 -17.88
C ASN A 167 21.71 -4.59 -17.65
N HIS A 168 22.31 -4.68 -16.45
CA HIS A 168 23.16 -5.80 -16.06
C HIS A 168 22.34 -7.11 -15.93
N SER A 169 22.99 -8.27 -16.09
CA SER A 169 22.33 -9.60 -15.99
C SER A 169 21.62 -9.84 -14.66
N ASN A 170 22.08 -9.23 -13.58
CA ASN A 170 21.43 -9.27 -12.27
C ASN A 170 20.06 -8.58 -12.26
N LEU A 171 19.83 -7.60 -13.14
CA LEU A 171 18.56 -6.91 -13.29
C LEU A 171 17.69 -7.63 -14.32
N THR A 172 18.24 -7.96 -15.48
CA THR A 172 17.49 -8.60 -16.59
C THR A 172 17.15 -10.07 -16.33
N ARG A 173 17.93 -10.75 -15.46
CA ARG A 173 17.79 -12.18 -15.13
C ARG A 173 17.84 -13.11 -16.33
N LEU A 174 18.48 -12.67 -17.41
CA LEU A 174 18.71 -13.48 -18.60
C LEU A 174 19.90 -14.41 -18.41
N ARG A 175 19.88 -15.54 -19.12
CA ARG A 175 21.03 -16.42 -19.24
C ARG A 175 22.18 -15.65 -19.92
N PRO A 176 23.47 -15.89 -19.58
CA PRO A 176 24.59 -15.14 -20.15
C PRO A 176 24.64 -15.14 -21.69
N VAL A 177 24.17 -16.22 -22.33
CA VAL A 177 24.09 -16.32 -23.79
C VAL A 177 23.07 -15.33 -24.36
N ASN A 178 21.87 -15.30 -23.79
CA ASN A 178 20.79 -14.42 -24.23
C ASN A 178 21.06 -12.97 -23.85
N GLN A 179 21.66 -12.71 -22.69
CA GLN A 179 22.14 -11.38 -22.31
C GLN A 179 23.09 -10.80 -23.37
N ARG A 180 24.01 -11.61 -23.94
CA ARG A 180 24.89 -11.16 -25.03
C ARG A 180 24.10 -10.87 -26.31
N LYS A 181 23.10 -11.68 -26.66
CA LYS A 181 22.24 -11.46 -27.84
C LYS A 181 21.44 -10.17 -27.69
N VAL A 182 20.82 -9.94 -26.53
CA VAL A 182 20.12 -8.69 -26.19
C VAL A 182 21.07 -7.50 -26.24
N ALA A 183 22.24 -7.58 -25.61
CA ALA A 183 23.23 -6.51 -25.64
C ALA A 183 23.75 -6.23 -27.06
N LYS A 184 23.82 -7.24 -27.93
CA LYS A 184 24.17 -7.07 -29.35
C LYS A 184 23.05 -6.39 -30.13
N MET A 185 21.78 -6.78 -29.89
CA MET A 185 20.60 -6.11 -30.45
C MET A 185 20.58 -4.62 -30.06
N VAL A 186 20.69 -4.28 -28.77
CA VAL A 186 20.65 -2.87 -28.33
C VAL A 186 21.76 -2.03 -28.98
N ARG A 187 23.01 -2.53 -28.97
CA ARG A 187 24.14 -1.84 -29.61
C ARG A 187 23.95 -1.67 -31.11
N ARG A 188 23.34 -2.65 -31.79
CA ARG A 188 23.02 -2.56 -33.22
C ARG A 188 22.03 -1.43 -33.47
N VAL A 189 20.93 -1.36 -32.73
CA VAL A 189 19.88 -0.36 -32.96
C VAL A 189 20.35 1.05 -32.64
N GLN A 190 21.15 1.20 -31.58
CA GLN A 190 21.81 2.47 -31.26
C GLN A 190 22.82 2.87 -32.34
N GLY A 191 23.63 1.93 -32.84
CA GLY A 191 24.57 2.18 -33.92
C GLY A 191 23.92 2.49 -35.28
N MET A 192 22.70 1.98 -35.52
CA MET A 192 21.89 2.33 -36.69
C MET A 192 21.16 3.67 -36.55
N GLY A 193 21.17 4.29 -35.37
CA GLY A 193 20.48 5.57 -35.12
C GLY A 193 18.96 5.46 -34.99
N ILE A 194 18.41 4.26 -34.82
CA ILE A 194 16.95 4.05 -34.70
C ILE A 194 16.49 4.23 -33.24
N TYR A 195 17.35 3.93 -32.26
CA TYR A 195 17.03 4.05 -30.83
C TYR A 195 18.02 4.99 -30.13
N PRO A 196 17.56 5.91 -29.25
CA PRO A 196 18.45 6.86 -28.58
C PRO A 196 19.45 6.18 -27.63
N SER A 197 20.62 6.78 -27.46
CA SER A 197 21.67 6.26 -26.56
C SER A 197 21.58 6.78 -25.14
N VAL A 198 20.98 7.95 -24.93
CA VAL A 198 20.99 8.69 -23.66
C VAL A 198 19.64 8.72 -22.92
N HIS A 199 18.56 8.37 -23.60
CA HIS A 199 17.21 8.35 -23.03
C HIS A 199 16.37 7.22 -23.65
N ALA A 200 15.21 6.91 -23.05
CA ALA A 200 14.24 6.00 -23.66
C ALA A 200 13.67 6.55 -24.98
N HIS A 201 13.11 5.68 -25.82
CA HIS A 201 12.55 6.09 -27.11
C HIS A 201 11.42 7.13 -26.91
N PRO A 202 11.39 8.24 -27.69
CA PRO A 202 10.48 9.36 -27.45
C PRO A 202 8.99 8.98 -27.48
N GLU A 203 8.59 8.05 -28.35
CA GLU A 203 7.20 7.56 -28.38
C GLU A 203 6.78 6.85 -27.09
N MET A 204 7.73 6.30 -26.32
CA MET A 204 7.44 5.63 -25.04
C MET A 204 7.33 6.64 -23.90
N LEU A 205 8.07 7.74 -23.99
CA LEU A 205 7.99 8.85 -23.05
C LEU A 205 6.76 9.75 -23.28
N ARG A 206 6.13 9.63 -24.45
CA ARG A 206 5.00 10.47 -24.86
C ARG A 206 3.86 10.44 -23.84
N ASP A 207 3.47 9.25 -23.37
CA ASP A 207 2.39 9.11 -22.37
C ASP A 207 2.76 9.70 -21.00
N GLN A 208 4.05 9.82 -20.67
CA GLN A 208 4.51 10.39 -19.40
C GLN A 208 4.49 11.92 -19.42
N PHE A 209 4.87 12.54 -20.54
CA PHE A 209 4.98 13.99 -20.67
C PHE A 209 3.71 14.65 -21.20
N PHE A 210 3.04 14.02 -22.15
CA PHE A 210 1.82 14.54 -22.74
C PHE A 210 0.64 13.77 -22.16
N GLN A 211 -0.06 14.41 -21.22
CA GLN A 211 -1.38 13.93 -20.82
C GLN A 211 -2.23 13.81 -22.07
N ARG A 212 -2.69 12.58 -22.34
CA ARG A 212 -3.59 12.27 -23.45
C ARG A 212 -4.85 13.11 -23.26
N ARG A 213 -4.89 14.27 -23.90
CA ARG A 213 -6.10 15.08 -24.03
C ARG A 213 -7.03 14.29 -24.93
N ASN A 214 -7.91 13.51 -24.31
CA ASN A 214 -9.07 12.93 -24.95
C ASN A 214 -10.11 14.03 -25.18
#